data_AF-A0A9Q3GQF0-F1
#
_entry.id   AF-A0A9Q3GQF0-F1
#
_cell.length_a   1.000
_cell.length_b   1.000
_cell.length_c   1.000
_cell.angle_alpha   90.00
_cell.angle_beta   90.00
_cell.angle_gamma   90.00
#
_symmetry.space_group_name_H-M   'P 1'
#
loop_
_entity.id
_entity.type
_entity.pdbx_description
1 polymer ?
#
loop_
_entity_poly.entity_id
_entity_poly.type
_entity_poly.pdbx_seq_one_letter_code
_entity_poly.pdbx_strand_id
1 'polypeptide(L)'
;MGVIRKIGPNEIVEITTLVLITWHNGKYRLCGEFRTLNNYTKADWFPMLRIPHPLEKIAKAKYIIKMDCMKGFHQNGVKPNSMKLLRIVCHMSIYEYTRMPFCIKNSPDHFQRMMDTIFQEEILEGWMVVYIDDIIIYSETWEYQV
;
A
#
# COMPACT_ATOMS: atom_id res chain seq x y z
N MET A 1 -0.20 1.39 17.67
CA MET A 1 -0.44 1.77 16.26
C MET A 1 -1.81 1.24 15.86
N GLY A 2 -2.83 2.09 15.80
CA GLY A 2 -4.22 1.72 15.50
C GLY A 2 -4.44 1.32 14.04
N VAL A 3 -3.80 0.23 13.62
CA VAL A 3 -3.96 -0.44 12.32
C VAL A 3 -5.12 -1.43 12.35
N ILE A 4 -5.28 -2.11 13.49
CA ILE A 4 -6.42 -2.99 13.77
C ILE A 4 -7.09 -2.58 15.09
N ARG A 5 -8.40 -2.80 15.17
CA ARG A 5 -9.23 -2.60 16.37
C ARG A 5 -9.93 -3.90 16.71
N LYS A 6 -9.98 -4.25 18.00
CA LYS A 6 -10.78 -5.39 18.47
C LYS A 6 -12.27 -5.05 18.37
N ILE A 7 -13.06 -5.99 17.84
CA ILE A 7 -14.52 -5.85 17.78
C ILE A 7 -15.10 -5.96 19.19
N GLY A 8 -16.03 -5.05 19.52
CA GLY A 8 -16.73 -5.02 20.80
C GLY A 8 -17.78 -6.13 20.95
N PRO A 9 -18.20 -6.43 22.19
CA PRO A 9 -19.12 -7.55 22.48
C PRO A 9 -20.52 -7.40 21.86
N ASN A 10 -20.97 -6.17 21.57
CA ASN A 10 -22.29 -5.90 21.02
C ASN A 10 -22.27 -5.62 19.51
N GLU A 11 -21.11 -5.73 18.87
CA GLU A 11 -20.96 -5.48 17.44
C GLU A 11 -21.23 -6.78 16.66
N ILE A 12 -22.20 -6.72 15.75
CA ILE A 12 -22.54 -7.86 14.90
C ILE A 12 -21.44 -8.08 13.87
N VAL A 13 -21.01 -9.34 13.73
CA VAL A 13 -20.01 -9.76 12.76
C VAL A 13 -20.64 -10.67 11.72
N GLU A 14 -20.80 -10.14 10.51
CA GLU A 14 -21.40 -10.86 9.38
C GLU A 14 -20.35 -11.58 8.53
N ILE A 15 -19.18 -10.96 8.37
CA ILE A 15 -18.09 -11.45 7.52
C ILE A 15 -16.81 -11.43 8.35
N THR A 16 -16.04 -12.52 8.26
CA THR A 16 -14.66 -12.58 8.75
C THR A 16 -13.79 -13.28 7.73
N THR A 17 -12.51 -12.97 7.81
CA THR A 17 -11.47 -13.54 6.99
C THR A 17 -10.39 -14.14 7.88
N LEU A 18 -9.80 -15.25 7.44
CA LEU A 18 -8.74 -15.95 8.14
C LEU A 18 -7.49 -15.07 8.14
N VAL A 19 -6.67 -15.19 9.19
CA VAL A 19 -5.33 -14.59 9.19
C VAL A 19 -4.32 -15.62 8.75
N LEU A 20 -3.43 -15.21 7.85
CA LEU A 20 -2.21 -15.92 7.50
C LEU A 20 -1.03 -15.26 8.22
N ILE A 21 -0.17 -16.10 8.81
CA ILE A 21 1.12 -15.66 9.34
C ILE A 21 2.17 -16.07 8.32
N THR A 22 2.83 -15.08 7.73
CA THR A 22 3.94 -15.32 6.80
C THR A 22 5.26 -14.99 7.47
N TRP A 23 6.29 -15.77 7.16
CA TRP A 23 7.65 -15.55 7.65
C TRP A 23 8.51 -15.01 6.50
N HIS A 24 9.12 -13.85 6.70
CA HIS A 24 9.98 -13.24 5.70
C HIS A 24 11.04 -12.35 6.35
N ASN A 25 12.29 -12.46 5.92
CA ASN A 25 13.44 -11.70 6.43
C ASN A 25 13.53 -11.66 7.96
N GLY A 26 13.38 -12.82 8.62
CA GLY A 26 13.52 -12.92 10.08
C GLY A 26 12.33 -12.36 10.87
N LYS A 27 11.21 -12.01 10.22
CA LYS A 27 10.04 -11.41 10.88
C LYS A 27 8.75 -12.11 10.46
N TYR A 28 7.83 -12.24 11.42
CA TYR A 28 6.44 -12.61 11.16
C TYR A 28 5.66 -11.41 10.61
N ARG A 29 4.83 -11.65 9.61
CA ARG A 29 3.89 -10.67 9.05
C ARG A 29 2.49 -11.25 9.11
N LEU A 30 1.57 -10.46 9.65
CA LEU A 30 0.16 -10.78 9.75
C LEU A 30 -0.54 -10.29 8.48
N CYS A 31 -1.14 -11.21 7.72
CA CYS A 31 -1.82 -10.92 6.46
C CYS A 31 -3.25 -11.47 6.51
N GLY A 32 -4.26 -10.66 6.20
CA GLY A 32 -5.61 -11.16 6.02
C GLY A 32 -5.74 -11.95 4.71
N GLU A 33 -6.46 -13.07 4.75
CA GLU A 33 -6.78 -13.90 3.59
C GLU A 33 -7.93 -13.31 2.76
N PHE A 34 -7.68 -12.21 2.06
CA PHE A 34 -8.72 -11.48 1.33
C PHE A 34 -9.07 -12.03 -0.06
N ARG A 35 -8.70 -13.26 -0.46
CA ARG A 35 -8.97 -13.79 -1.81
C ARG A 35 -10.46 -13.76 -2.16
N THR A 36 -11.32 -14.22 -1.24
CA THR A 36 -12.77 -14.18 -1.45
C THR A 36 -13.27 -12.75 -1.60
N LEU A 37 -12.87 -11.85 -0.69
CA LEU A 37 -13.24 -10.44 -0.76
C LEU A 37 -12.78 -9.81 -2.09
N ASN A 38 -11.55 -10.13 -2.51
CA ASN A 38 -10.98 -9.62 -3.75
C ASN A 38 -11.81 -10.07 -4.96
N ASN A 39 -12.31 -11.30 -5.01
CA ASN A 39 -13.15 -11.77 -6.12
C ASN A 39 -14.44 -10.95 -6.29
N TYR A 40 -15.05 -10.52 -5.18
CA TYR A 40 -16.26 -9.68 -5.20
C TYR A 40 -15.96 -8.17 -5.26
N THR A 41 -14.71 -7.77 -5.09
CA THR A 41 -14.31 -6.36 -5.17
C THR A 41 -14.12 -5.95 -6.63
N LYS A 42 -14.83 -4.90 -7.04
CA LYS A 42 -14.63 -4.25 -8.34
C LYS A 42 -13.20 -3.74 -8.44
N ALA A 43 -12.48 -4.17 -9.47
CA ALA A 43 -11.11 -3.74 -9.71
C ALA A 43 -11.05 -2.22 -9.98
N ASP A 44 -10.11 -1.54 -9.33
CA ASP A 44 -9.69 -0.20 -9.73
C ASP A 44 -8.63 -0.34 -10.82
N TRP A 45 -8.93 0.09 -12.05
CA TRP A 45 -7.99 0.02 -13.16
C TRP A 45 -7.20 1.32 -13.26
N PHE A 46 -6.43 1.64 -12.21
CA PHE A 46 -5.58 2.83 -12.24
C PHE A 46 -4.35 2.57 -13.13
N PRO A 47 -3.99 3.48 -14.04
CA PRO A 47 -2.81 3.30 -14.89
C PRO A 47 -1.54 3.36 -14.05
N MET A 48 -0.99 2.21 -13.70
CA MET A 48 0.35 2.13 -13.12
C MET A 48 1.43 2.42 -14.16
N LEU A 49 2.48 3.13 -13.75
CA LEU A 49 3.65 3.41 -14.57
C LEU A 49 4.21 2.11 -15.19
N ARG A 50 4.33 2.08 -16.51
CA ARG A 50 5.03 1.00 -17.21
C ARG A 50 6.53 1.14 -16.94
N ILE A 51 7.06 0.16 -16.22
CA ILE A 51 8.46 0.05 -15.76
C ILE A 51 9.54 0.42 -16.81
N PRO A 52 9.42 0.13 -18.12
CA PRO A 52 10.49 0.45 -19.07
C PRO A 52 10.78 1.96 -19.22
N HIS A 53 9.76 2.82 -19.14
CA HIS A 53 9.92 4.24 -19.49
C HIS A 53 10.72 5.03 -18.43
N PRO A 54 10.50 4.84 -17.11
CA PRO A 54 11.35 5.42 -16.07
C PRO A 54 12.79 4.92 -16.07
N LEU A 55 13.01 3.63 -16.38
CA LEU A 55 14.31 3.00 -16.23
C LEU A 55 15.37 3.59 -17.16
N GLU A 56 15.00 4.02 -18.37
CA GLU A 56 15.95 4.64 -19.29
C GLU A 56 16.49 5.98 -18.77
N LYS A 57 15.65 6.77 -18.09
CA LYS A 57 16.07 8.03 -17.48
C LYS A 57 16.94 7.79 -16.25
N ILE A 58 16.51 6.87 -15.39
CA ILE A 58 17.24 6.49 -14.18
C ILE A 58 18.62 5.91 -14.56
N ALA A 59 18.71 5.11 -15.63
CA ALA A 59 19.97 4.50 -16.08
C ALA A 59 21.01 5.52 -16.57
N LYS A 60 20.58 6.71 -16.98
CA LYS A 60 21.46 7.81 -17.40
C LYS A 60 21.84 8.74 -16.23
N ALA A 61 21.14 8.64 -15.11
CA ALA A 61 21.39 9.49 -13.95
C ALA A 61 22.74 9.16 -13.30
N LYS A 62 23.41 10.20 -12.82
CA LYS A 62 24.67 10.08 -12.08
C LYS A 62 24.45 9.84 -10.59
N TYR A 63 23.35 10.36 -10.06
CA TYR A 63 22.97 10.23 -8.65
C TYR A 63 21.53 9.74 -8.54
N ILE A 64 21.30 8.74 -7.70
CA ILE A 64 19.98 8.15 -7.47
C ILE A 64 19.76 8.04 -5.97
N ILE A 65 18.64 8.56 -5.49
CA ILE A 65 18.13 8.35 -4.14
C ILE A 65 16.88 7.48 -4.24
N LYS A 66 16.86 6.39 -3.48
CA LYS A 66 15.67 5.57 -3.29
C LYS A 66 15.14 5.80 -1.88
N MET A 67 13.87 6.17 -1.78
CA MET A 67 13.14 6.26 -0.52
C MET A 67 12.02 5.22 -0.51
N ASP A 68 11.83 4.57 0.64
CA ASP A 68 10.77 3.59 0.88
C ASP A 68 9.80 4.15 1.92
N CYS A 69 8.50 4.14 1.61
CA CYS A 69 7.50 4.54 2.58
C CYS A 69 7.32 3.48 3.65
N MET A 70 7.85 3.75 4.86
CA MET A 70 7.73 2.82 5.99
C MET A 70 6.27 2.42 6.24
N LYS A 71 5.96 1.13 6.01
CA LYS A 71 4.61 0.56 6.14
C LYS A 71 3.57 1.36 5.34
N GLY A 72 3.89 1.76 4.11
CA GLY A 72 3.10 2.67 3.26
C GLY A 72 1.59 2.45 3.35
N PHE A 73 1.11 1.25 3.04
CA PHE A 73 -0.34 0.96 3.09
C PHE A 73 -0.99 1.24 4.45
N HIS A 74 -0.33 0.93 5.56
CA HIS A 74 -0.87 1.13 6.90
C HIS A 74 -0.98 2.61 7.30
N GLN A 75 -0.46 3.54 6.51
CA GLN A 75 -0.66 4.97 6.70
C GLN A 75 -2.07 5.39 6.27
N ASN A 76 -2.65 4.70 5.27
CA ASN A 76 -3.95 5.04 4.69
C ASN A 76 -5.11 4.57 5.58
N GLY A 77 -6.03 5.50 5.87
CA GLY A 77 -7.25 5.22 6.61
C GLY A 77 -8.25 4.41 5.78
N VAL A 78 -8.91 3.44 6.40
CA VAL A 78 -10.04 2.74 5.79
C VAL A 78 -11.33 3.49 6.12
N LYS A 79 -12.25 3.62 5.17
CA LYS A 79 -13.58 4.19 5.44
C LYS A 79 -14.35 3.30 6.41
N PRO A 80 -15.11 3.84 7.39
CA PRO A 80 -15.84 3.03 8.37
C PRO A 80 -16.70 1.91 7.78
N ASN A 81 -17.38 2.18 6.66
CA ASN A 81 -18.21 1.19 5.98
C ASN A 81 -17.41 0.03 5.38
N SER A 82 -16.16 0.27 4.95
CA SER A 82 -15.27 -0.75 4.42
C SER A 82 -14.55 -1.54 5.50
N MET A 83 -14.40 -1.02 6.72
CA MET A 83 -13.74 -1.72 7.84
C MET A 83 -14.41 -3.07 8.14
N LYS A 84 -15.74 -3.13 8.04
CA LYS A 84 -16.53 -4.35 8.26
C LYS A 84 -16.17 -5.49 7.30
N LEU A 85 -15.77 -5.15 6.06
CA LEU A 85 -15.35 -6.12 5.05
C LEU A 85 -13.92 -6.60 5.29
N LEU A 86 -13.14 -5.85 6.07
CA LEU A 86 -11.75 -6.12 6.41
C LEU A 86 -11.60 -6.71 7.81
N ARG A 87 -12.62 -7.46 8.25
CA ARG A 87 -12.60 -8.15 9.54
C ARG A 87 -11.81 -9.45 9.44
N ILE A 88 -10.95 -9.66 10.42
CA ILE A 88 -10.12 -10.84 10.54
C ILE A 88 -10.42 -11.60 11.83
N VAL A 89 -10.43 -12.92 11.74
CA VAL A 89 -10.56 -13.81 12.90
C VAL A 89 -9.18 -14.30 13.31
N CYS A 90 -8.84 -14.06 14.58
CA CYS A 90 -7.67 -14.60 15.24
C CYS A 90 -8.12 -15.63 16.30
N HIS A 91 -7.17 -16.41 16.82
CA HIS A 91 -7.44 -17.53 17.74
C HIS A 91 -8.32 -17.20 18.96
N MET A 92 -8.32 -15.95 19.45
CA MET A 92 -9.06 -15.53 20.65
C MET A 92 -10.07 -14.40 20.41
N SER A 93 -10.06 -13.73 19.26
CA SER A 93 -10.86 -12.52 19.06
C SER A 93 -10.95 -12.14 17.58
N ILE A 94 -11.97 -11.36 17.26
CA ILE A 94 -12.16 -10.76 15.94
C ILE A 94 -11.66 -9.33 15.97
N TYR A 95 -10.95 -8.94 14.92
CA TYR A 95 -10.40 -7.61 14.73
C TYR A 95 -10.86 -7.05 13.39
N GLU A 96 -10.86 -5.73 13.24
CA GLU A 96 -11.04 -5.07 11.95
C GLU A 96 -9.87 -4.14 11.65
N TYR A 97 -9.53 -4.04 10.37
CA TYR A 97 -8.54 -3.07 9.90
C TYR A 97 -9.13 -1.66 9.86
N THR A 98 -8.51 -0.75 10.62
CA THR A 98 -8.77 0.69 10.58
C THR A 98 -7.85 1.41 9.59
N ARG A 99 -6.75 0.77 9.21
CA ARG A 99 -5.80 1.21 8.19
C ARG A 99 -5.70 0.16 7.09
N MET A 100 -5.37 0.59 5.87
CA MET A 100 -5.42 -0.27 4.69
C MET A 100 -4.52 -1.50 4.88
N PRO A 101 -5.07 -2.72 4.88
CA PRO A 101 -4.27 -3.93 5.00
C PRO A 101 -3.54 -4.24 3.68
N PHE A 102 -2.48 -5.01 3.80
CA PHE A 102 -1.91 -5.73 2.66
C PHE A 102 -2.93 -6.73 2.08
N CYS A 103 -2.69 -7.15 0.83
CA CYS A 103 -3.42 -8.24 0.15
C CYS A 103 -4.86 -7.94 -0.30
N ILE A 104 -5.36 -6.70 -0.18
CA ILE A 104 -6.64 -6.32 -0.80
C ILE A 104 -6.41 -5.83 -2.24
N LYS A 105 -7.35 -6.16 -3.14
CA LYS A 105 -7.20 -6.01 -4.60
C LYS A 105 -6.74 -4.61 -5.02
N ASN A 106 -7.42 -3.57 -4.54
CA ASN A 106 -7.22 -2.20 -5.03
C ASN A 106 -6.21 -1.41 -4.18
N SER A 107 -5.50 -2.05 -3.25
CA SER A 107 -4.56 -1.35 -2.37
C SER A 107 -3.38 -0.72 -3.15
N PRO A 108 -2.72 -1.44 -4.08
CA PRO A 108 -1.65 -0.85 -4.90
C PRO A 108 -2.13 0.32 -5.76
N ASP A 109 -3.26 0.15 -6.47
CA ASP A 109 -3.83 1.18 -7.36
C ASP A 109 -4.20 2.45 -6.61
N HIS A 110 -4.82 2.29 -5.43
CA HIS A 110 -5.16 3.42 -4.58
C HIS A 110 -3.90 4.15 -4.08
N PHE A 111 -2.87 3.40 -3.70
CA PHE A 111 -1.63 3.96 -3.21
C PHE A 111 -0.88 4.70 -4.32
N GLN A 112 -0.78 4.10 -5.52
CA GLN A 112 -0.20 4.76 -6.69
C GLN A 112 -0.94 6.05 -7.03
N ARG A 113 -2.28 6.01 -7.10
CA ARG A 113 -3.09 7.22 -7.37
C ARG A 113 -2.82 8.34 -6.36
N MET A 114 -2.72 7.98 -5.08
CA MET A 114 -2.40 8.93 -4.03
C MET A 114 -1.02 9.54 -4.25
N MET A 115 -0.01 8.72 -4.52
CA MET A 115 1.36 9.19 -4.76
C MET A 115 1.48 10.05 -6.01
N ASP A 116 0.84 9.66 -7.12
CA ASP A 116 0.80 10.44 -8.36
C ASP A 116 0.12 11.80 -8.15
N THR A 117 -0.84 11.88 -7.22
CA THR A 117 -1.50 13.15 -6.87
C THR A 117 -0.59 14.03 -6.01
N ILE A 118 0.17 13.43 -5.09
CA ILE A 118 1.07 14.16 -4.18
C ILE A 118 2.29 14.69 -4.92
N PHE A 119 2.91 13.86 -5.76
CA PHE A 119 4.17 14.16 -6.46
C PHE A 119 3.95 14.51 -7.95
N GLN A 120 2.78 15.07 -8.27
CA GLN A 120 2.38 15.32 -9.65
C GLN A 120 3.39 16.22 -10.37
N GLU A 121 3.86 17.27 -9.70
CA GLU A 121 4.77 18.25 -10.27
C GLU A 121 6.15 17.64 -10.55
N GLU A 122 6.72 16.93 -9.57
CA GLU A 122 8.04 16.32 -9.65
C GLU A 122 8.11 15.20 -10.70
N ILE A 123 7.01 14.44 -10.84
CA ILE A 123 6.87 13.42 -11.89
C ILE A 123 6.79 14.08 -13.27
N LEU A 124 6.05 15.19 -13.41
CA LEU A 124 5.92 15.92 -14.68
C LEU A 124 7.22 16.60 -15.11
N GLU A 125 7.96 17.17 -14.15
CA GLU A 125 9.30 17.74 -14.38
C GLU A 125 10.33 16.66 -14.71
N GLY A 126 10.06 15.40 -14.32
CA GLY A 126 10.77 14.23 -14.81
C GLY A 126 12.09 13.95 -14.11
N TRP A 127 12.24 14.39 -12.86
CA TRP A 127 13.37 14.07 -11.98
C TRP A 127 12.98 13.13 -10.82
N MET A 128 11.68 12.84 -10.68
CA MET A 128 11.14 11.86 -9.73
C MET A 128 10.32 10.78 -10.45
N VAL A 129 10.40 9.56 -9.95
CA VAL A 129 9.54 8.44 -10.33
C VAL A 129 8.98 7.83 -9.05
N VAL A 130 7.66 7.59 -9.03
CA VAL A 130 7.01 6.89 -7.92
C VAL A 130 6.38 5.60 -8.41
N TYR A 131 6.64 4.51 -7.69
CA TYR A 131 6.07 3.20 -7.95
C TYR A 131 5.55 2.60 -6.65
N ILE A 132 4.24 2.64 -6.45
CA ILE A 132 3.57 2.25 -5.20
C ILE A 132 4.24 2.94 -4.01
N ASP A 133 5.02 2.22 -3.19
CA ASP A 133 5.70 2.69 -1.99
C ASP A 133 7.15 3.13 -2.21
N ASP A 134 7.70 2.87 -3.39
CA ASP A 134 9.05 3.27 -3.79
C ASP A 134 9.04 4.66 -4.46
N ILE A 135 9.79 5.60 -3.89
CA ILE A 135 10.06 6.91 -4.50
C ILE A 135 11.52 6.94 -4.94
N ILE A 136 11.75 7.25 -6.20
CA ILE A 136 13.08 7.33 -6.81
C ILE A 136 13.30 8.75 -7.30
N ILE A 137 14.32 9.41 -6.77
CA ILE A 137 14.80 10.73 -7.19
C ILE A 137 16.13 10.53 -7.91
N TYR A 138 16.30 11.19 -9.06
CA TYR A 138 17.51 11.02 -9.87
C TYR A 138 17.95 12.32 -10.54
N SER A 139 19.26 12.50 -10.69
CA SER A 139 19.86 13.68 -11.31
C SER A 139 21.22 13.39 -11.96
N GLU A 140 21.68 14.32 -12.79
CA GLU A 140 23.04 14.31 -13.37
C GLU A 140 24.06 15.10 -12.54
N THR A 141 23.62 16.02 -11.68
CA THR A 141 24.48 16.87 -10.84
C THR A 141 24.11 16.77 -9.36
N TRP A 142 25.11 16.90 -8.49
CA TRP A 142 24.91 16.73 -7.04
C TRP A 142 24.07 17.87 -6.42
N GLU A 143 24.07 19.07 -7.03
CA GLU A 143 23.35 20.24 -6.49
C GLU A 143 21.84 20.04 -6.40
N TYR A 144 21.26 19.22 -7.29
CA TYR A 144 19.82 18.92 -7.30
C TYR A 144 19.45 17.71 -6.44
N GLN A 145 20.40 17.14 -5.69
CA GLN A 145 20.22 15.93 -4.90
C GLN A 145 19.93 16.21 -3.41
N VAL A 146 19.95 17.48 -2.98
CA VAL A 146 19.88 17.91 -1.57
C VAL A 146 18.64 18.74 -1.31
#